data_AF-A0A5C6CZA3-F1
#
_entry.id   AF-A0A5C6CZA3-F1
#
_cell.length_a   1.000
_cell.length_b   1.000
_cell.length_c   1.000
_cell.angle_alpha   90.00
_cell.angle_beta   90.00
_cell.angle_gamma   90.00
#
_symmetry.space_group_name_H-M   'P 1'
#
loop_
_entity.id
_entity.type
_entity.pdbx_description
1 polymer ?
#
loop_
_entity_poly.entity_id
_entity_poly.type
_entity_poly.pdbx_seq_one_letter_code
_entity_poly.pdbx_strand_id
1 'polypeptide(L)'
;MKKFSVTSLGLLLALSVISTNSWALIFQFDGGGAPADDFQVAANWNDFAAGPDAVPGTGDRAIINDNFVVQHNTAVTTTLGSLIVGADWPMTGEFGTDGTLNLSSGKIIVTGGGDNFQIARARGAVVGDADGDGLIVITNADLEISGSDPIVGTRDHGVLDVGLNGKVYNTPGNDNYWRLGNYGPSVDAGLEGNGLLDVHDNGTFNAHVIFIGDRDSTGELRVSDTGSVVLTGNLVARPSGFEAGGSAKVQMNGATATLSAFNLESESLVGEVPTLYEFNADSLLGVSAIKLQDAINITNNELVVNLNSFPMANLSSILLFDGDQSLVGGKVFGTFASTTVSGGALGAQYSVVYDQAVGDILLQRIPEPSTILLFGLSLMFATCARRRQSC
;
A
#
# COMPACT_ATOMS: atom_id res chain seq x y z
N MET A 1 4.71 -34.32 -53.60
CA MET A 1 3.71 -33.91 -52.58
C MET A 1 3.57 -34.87 -51.38
N LYS A 2 3.90 -36.17 -51.47
CA LYS A 2 3.76 -37.12 -50.33
C LYS A 2 4.77 -36.95 -49.16
N LYS A 3 5.88 -36.24 -49.35
CA LYS A 3 6.93 -36.06 -48.31
C LYS A 3 6.70 -34.85 -47.39
N PHE A 4 5.88 -33.88 -47.81
CA PHE A 4 5.54 -32.73 -46.97
C PHE A 4 4.58 -33.12 -45.84
N SER A 5 3.57 -33.95 -46.12
CA SER A 5 2.55 -34.36 -45.16
C SER A 5 3.10 -35.15 -43.96
N VAL A 6 4.11 -36.01 -44.18
CA VAL A 6 4.72 -36.82 -43.11
C VAL A 6 5.65 -35.99 -42.22
N THR A 7 6.37 -35.04 -42.81
CA THR A 7 7.28 -34.15 -42.07
C THR A 7 6.50 -33.14 -41.22
N SER A 8 5.40 -32.60 -41.74
CA SER A 8 4.50 -31.70 -41.00
C SER A 8 3.78 -32.40 -39.85
N LEU A 9 3.32 -33.64 -40.04
CA LEU A 9 2.68 -34.42 -38.97
C LEU A 9 3.69 -34.81 -37.88
N GLY A 10 4.93 -35.15 -38.26
CA GLY A 10 6.02 -35.41 -37.32
C GLY A 10 6.44 -34.18 -36.52
N LEU A 11 6.44 -33.00 -37.14
CA LEU A 11 6.70 -31.73 -36.44
C LEU A 11 5.57 -31.36 -35.48
N LEU A 12 4.31 -31.60 -35.88
CA LEU A 12 3.13 -31.35 -35.03
C LEU A 12 3.11 -32.28 -33.81
N LEU A 13 3.43 -33.57 -34.02
CA LEU A 13 3.56 -34.55 -32.93
C LEU A 13 4.76 -34.27 -32.03
N ALA A 14 5.89 -33.81 -32.59
CA ALA A 14 7.02 -33.37 -31.77
C ALA A 14 6.66 -32.12 -30.95
N LEU A 15 5.96 -31.16 -31.54
CA LEU A 15 5.48 -29.97 -30.83
C LEU A 15 4.44 -30.30 -29.74
N SER A 16 3.58 -31.31 -29.96
CA SER A 16 2.60 -31.74 -28.93
C SER A 16 3.22 -32.56 -27.80
N VAL A 17 4.37 -33.21 -28.02
CA VAL A 17 5.09 -33.97 -26.98
C VAL A 17 6.09 -33.09 -26.22
N ILE A 18 6.54 -31.98 -26.83
CA ILE A 18 7.42 -30.98 -26.19
C ILE A 18 6.60 -29.85 -25.54
N SER A 19 5.31 -29.68 -25.87
CA SER A 19 4.42 -28.80 -25.14
C SER A 19 4.11 -29.41 -23.77
N THR A 20 4.98 -29.19 -22.79
CA THR A 20 4.58 -29.16 -21.39
C THR A 20 3.32 -28.32 -21.30
N ASN A 21 2.26 -28.87 -20.69
CA ASN A 21 0.96 -28.22 -20.48
C ASN A 21 1.12 -26.69 -20.37
N SER A 22 0.68 -25.97 -21.40
CA SER A 22 0.79 -24.51 -21.50
C SER A 22 -0.25 -23.78 -20.63
N TRP A 23 -0.74 -24.46 -19.60
CA TRP A 23 -1.74 -23.98 -18.64
C TRP A 23 -1.17 -24.21 -17.25
N ALA A 24 -1.22 -23.16 -16.42
CA ALA A 24 -0.86 -23.25 -15.01
C ALA A 24 -1.77 -24.27 -14.32
N LEU A 25 -1.18 -25.21 -13.56
CA LEU A 25 -1.97 -26.03 -12.64
C LEU A 25 -2.51 -25.13 -11.53
N ILE A 26 -3.65 -25.53 -10.97
CA ILE A 26 -4.33 -24.73 -9.94
C ILE A 26 -4.49 -25.62 -8.73
N PHE A 27 -3.83 -25.18 -7.67
CA PHE A 27 -3.87 -25.82 -6.38
C PHE A 27 -4.64 -24.94 -5.42
N GLN A 28 -5.63 -25.53 -4.77
CA GLN A 28 -6.34 -24.88 -3.67
C GLN A 28 -6.02 -25.58 -2.37
N PHE A 29 -5.81 -24.77 -1.35
CA PHE A 29 -5.55 -25.29 -0.01
C PHE A 29 -6.81 -25.95 0.54
N ASP A 30 -6.70 -27.20 1.02
CA ASP A 30 -7.82 -27.97 1.56
C ASP A 30 -7.55 -28.56 2.95
N GLY A 31 -6.32 -28.39 3.47
CA GLY A 31 -5.91 -28.88 4.79
C GLY A 31 -5.99 -30.40 4.95
N GLY A 32 -5.93 -31.18 3.86
CA GLY A 32 -6.05 -32.65 3.88
C GLY A 32 -4.90 -33.40 4.56
N GLY A 33 -3.78 -32.73 4.81
CA GLY A 33 -2.55 -33.28 5.36
C GLY A 33 -2.36 -33.08 6.87
N ALA A 34 -1.16 -33.46 7.34
CA ALA A 34 -0.74 -33.29 8.73
C ALA A 34 0.71 -32.77 8.78
N PRO A 35 0.96 -31.59 9.38
CA PRO A 35 -0.03 -30.64 9.93
C PRO A 35 -0.93 -30.01 8.84
N ALA A 36 -2.19 -29.75 9.19
CA ALA A 36 -3.26 -29.35 8.26
C ALA A 36 -3.19 -27.88 7.82
N ASP A 37 -2.31 -27.09 8.42
CA ASP A 37 -2.11 -25.67 8.16
C ASP A 37 -0.79 -25.37 7.44
N ASP A 38 0.08 -26.35 7.23
CA ASP A 38 1.42 -26.11 6.68
C ASP A 38 1.42 -26.03 5.15
N PHE A 39 1.94 -24.92 4.62
CA PHE A 39 2.10 -24.65 3.20
C PHE A 39 2.93 -25.74 2.50
N GLN A 40 3.93 -26.33 3.17
CA GLN A 40 4.86 -27.27 2.56
C GLN A 40 4.38 -28.72 2.56
N VAL A 41 3.21 -28.99 3.15
CA VAL A 41 2.64 -30.34 3.15
C VAL A 41 1.85 -30.52 1.87
N ALA A 42 2.36 -31.37 0.97
CA ALA A 42 1.73 -31.66 -0.32
C ALA A 42 0.25 -32.03 -0.20
N ALA A 43 -0.11 -32.84 0.80
CA ALA A 43 -1.48 -33.29 1.04
C ALA A 43 -2.45 -32.19 1.52
N ASN A 44 -1.98 -30.96 1.74
CA ASN A 44 -2.86 -29.80 1.99
C ASN A 44 -3.26 -29.07 0.70
N TRP A 45 -2.80 -29.53 -0.47
CA TRP A 45 -3.00 -28.86 -1.74
C TRP A 45 -3.65 -29.80 -2.75
N ASN A 46 -4.89 -29.51 -3.09
CA ASN A 46 -5.65 -30.29 -4.06
C ASN A 46 -5.49 -29.70 -5.46
N ASP A 47 -5.03 -30.51 -6.42
CA ASP A 47 -4.99 -30.15 -7.83
C ASP A 47 -6.38 -30.30 -8.46
N PHE A 48 -7.00 -29.18 -8.81
CA PHE A 48 -8.31 -29.17 -9.48
C PHE A 48 -8.32 -29.88 -10.85
N ALA A 49 -7.16 -30.13 -11.45
CA ALA A 49 -7.03 -30.90 -12.67
C ALA A 49 -7.02 -32.43 -12.45
N ALA A 50 -7.35 -32.90 -11.24
CA ALA A 50 -7.33 -34.30 -10.83
C ALA A 50 -5.91 -34.94 -10.86
N GLY A 51 -4.87 -34.10 -10.73
CA GLY A 51 -3.52 -34.55 -10.46
C GLY A 51 -3.33 -34.98 -9.00
N PRO A 52 -2.16 -35.55 -8.65
CA PRO A 52 -1.85 -35.86 -7.27
C PRO A 52 -1.62 -34.58 -6.45
N ASP A 53 -2.00 -34.61 -5.18
CA ASP A 53 -1.70 -33.54 -4.23
C ASP A 53 -0.19 -33.24 -4.21
N ALA A 54 0.14 -31.95 -4.33
CA ALA A 54 1.51 -31.49 -4.42
C ALA A 54 1.62 -30.04 -3.94
N VAL A 55 2.77 -29.68 -3.36
CA VAL A 55 3.07 -28.27 -3.07
C VAL A 55 3.15 -27.50 -4.39
N PRO A 56 2.43 -26.38 -4.56
CA PRO A 56 2.43 -25.61 -5.81
C PRO A 56 3.84 -25.11 -6.13
N GLY A 57 4.24 -25.23 -7.39
CA GLY A 57 5.58 -24.89 -7.85
C GLY A 57 5.63 -23.77 -8.89
N THR A 58 6.78 -23.69 -9.55
CA THR A 58 7.04 -22.70 -10.60
C THR A 58 6.08 -22.88 -11.77
N GLY A 59 5.22 -21.89 -11.99
CA GLY A 59 4.20 -21.91 -13.05
C GLY A 59 2.81 -22.29 -12.56
N ASP A 60 2.67 -22.77 -11.32
CA ASP A 60 1.39 -23.13 -10.72
C ASP A 60 0.74 -21.93 -10.04
N ARG A 61 -0.59 -21.98 -9.91
CA ARG A 61 -1.38 -21.02 -9.14
C ARG A 61 -1.78 -21.65 -7.82
N ALA A 62 -1.33 -21.03 -6.73
CA ALA A 62 -1.74 -21.34 -5.38
C ALA A 62 -2.92 -20.45 -4.96
N ILE A 63 -3.96 -21.05 -4.41
CA ILE A 63 -5.15 -20.38 -3.90
C ILE A 63 -5.34 -20.77 -2.43
N ILE A 64 -5.48 -19.76 -1.57
CA ILE A 64 -5.79 -19.90 -0.15
C ILE A 64 -7.12 -19.22 0.12
N ASN A 65 -8.10 -19.99 0.59
CA ASN A 65 -9.49 -19.60 0.77
C ASN A 65 -10.14 -20.50 1.84
N ASP A 66 -11.47 -20.61 1.85
CA ASP A 66 -12.29 -21.48 2.70
C ASP A 66 -12.05 -21.29 4.21
N ASN A 67 -11.70 -20.07 4.61
CA ASN A 67 -11.29 -19.68 5.97
C ASN A 67 -10.02 -20.38 6.46
N PHE A 68 -9.21 -20.95 5.57
CA PHE A 68 -7.95 -21.55 5.95
C PHE A 68 -6.94 -20.49 6.39
N VAL A 69 -6.26 -20.81 7.49
CA VAL A 69 -5.11 -20.07 7.98
C VAL A 69 -3.87 -20.91 7.71
N VAL A 70 -3.14 -20.55 6.66
CA VAL A 70 -1.99 -21.30 6.16
C VAL A 70 -0.70 -20.73 6.75
N GLN A 71 0.22 -21.61 7.12
CA GLN A 71 1.52 -21.30 7.72
C GLN A 71 2.64 -21.65 6.74
N HIS A 72 3.46 -20.66 6.39
CA HIS A 72 4.76 -20.88 5.78
C HIS A 72 5.85 -20.52 6.81
N ASN A 73 6.23 -21.51 7.62
CA ASN A 73 7.13 -21.34 8.78
C ASN A 73 8.49 -22.05 8.60
N THR A 74 8.87 -22.28 7.35
CA THR A 74 10.09 -22.98 6.97
C THR A 74 11.14 -22.01 6.43
N ALA A 75 12.44 -22.36 6.53
CA ALA A 75 13.52 -21.58 5.94
C ALA A 75 13.65 -21.78 4.40
N VAL A 76 12.73 -22.52 3.79
CA VAL A 76 12.73 -22.84 2.36
C VAL A 76 12.31 -21.61 1.53
N THR A 77 12.91 -21.49 0.34
CA THR A 77 12.42 -20.60 -0.71
C THR A 77 11.41 -21.35 -1.57
N THR A 78 10.18 -20.86 -1.60
CA THR A 78 9.09 -21.40 -2.43
C THR A 78 8.87 -20.49 -3.62
N THR A 79 8.82 -21.06 -4.82
CA THR A 79 8.58 -20.30 -6.06
C THR A 79 7.24 -20.70 -6.64
N LEU A 80 6.36 -19.73 -6.85
CA LEU A 80 5.00 -19.89 -7.37
C LEU A 80 4.86 -19.17 -8.71
N GLY A 81 4.01 -19.69 -9.59
CA GLY A 81 3.55 -18.93 -10.76
C GLY A 81 2.59 -17.82 -10.36
N SER A 82 1.65 -18.12 -9.46
CA SER A 82 0.64 -17.18 -8.96
C SER A 82 0.28 -17.51 -7.51
N LEU A 83 -0.04 -16.49 -6.72
CA LEU A 83 -0.54 -16.60 -5.36
C LEU A 83 -1.79 -15.73 -5.22
N ILE A 84 -2.89 -16.35 -4.79
CA ILE A 84 -4.16 -15.68 -4.55
C ILE A 84 -4.65 -16.05 -3.16
N VAL A 85 -5.06 -15.05 -2.39
CA VAL A 85 -5.57 -15.23 -1.03
C VAL A 85 -6.93 -14.53 -0.93
N GLY A 86 -7.96 -15.22 -0.43
CA GLY A 86 -9.33 -14.72 -0.39
C GLY A 86 -10.05 -14.84 -1.74
N ALA A 87 -10.09 -16.04 -2.32
CA ALA A 87 -10.80 -16.30 -3.59
C ALA A 87 -11.06 -17.78 -3.82
N ASP A 88 -12.23 -18.13 -4.38
CA ASP A 88 -12.54 -19.53 -4.71
C ASP A 88 -12.22 -19.86 -6.18
N TRP A 89 -11.87 -21.13 -6.43
CA TRP A 89 -11.78 -21.67 -7.79
C TRP A 89 -13.05 -22.47 -8.19
N PRO A 90 -13.57 -22.33 -9.44
CA PRO A 90 -13.10 -21.47 -10.51
C PRO A 90 -13.40 -19.99 -10.26
N MET A 91 -12.39 -19.15 -10.53
CA MET A 91 -12.48 -17.67 -10.39
C MET A 91 -13.38 -17.00 -11.44
N THR A 92 -14.30 -17.76 -12.03
CA THR A 92 -15.29 -17.31 -13.01
C THR A 92 -16.52 -16.66 -12.36
N GLY A 93 -16.62 -16.69 -11.03
CA GLY A 93 -17.71 -16.09 -10.26
C GLY A 93 -17.27 -14.85 -9.49
N GLU A 94 -18.26 -14.15 -8.93
CA GLU A 94 -18.04 -13.11 -7.93
C GLU A 94 -17.73 -13.69 -6.55
N PHE A 95 -17.76 -15.02 -6.37
CA PHE A 95 -17.72 -15.70 -5.08
C PHE A 95 -16.28 -15.98 -4.61
N GLY A 96 -15.97 -15.56 -3.41
CA GLY A 96 -14.79 -15.89 -2.63
C GLY A 96 -15.17 -16.20 -1.20
N THR A 97 -14.26 -16.91 -0.55
CA THR A 97 -14.24 -17.11 0.89
C THR A 97 -12.89 -16.65 1.43
N ASP A 98 -12.90 -16.21 2.69
CA ASP A 98 -11.72 -15.69 3.35
C ASP A 98 -10.52 -16.63 3.26
N GLY A 99 -9.33 -16.05 3.14
CA GLY A 99 -8.07 -16.80 3.22
C GLY A 99 -7.03 -16.02 4.01
N THR A 100 -6.19 -16.74 4.76
CA THR A 100 -5.04 -16.15 5.45
C THR A 100 -3.76 -16.91 5.17
N LEU A 101 -2.69 -16.19 4.82
CA LEU A 101 -1.32 -16.71 4.76
C LEU A 101 -0.44 -16.01 5.78
N ASN A 102 0.08 -16.80 6.72
CA ASN A 102 1.10 -16.36 7.67
C ASN A 102 2.47 -16.83 7.19
N LEU A 103 3.29 -15.88 6.75
CA LEU A 103 4.66 -16.10 6.33
C LEU A 103 5.60 -15.71 7.48
N SER A 104 6.06 -16.70 8.25
CA SER A 104 6.84 -16.49 9.49
C SER A 104 8.32 -16.87 9.38
N SER A 105 8.72 -17.52 8.28
CA SER A 105 10.11 -17.78 7.93
C SER A 105 10.27 -18.04 6.43
N GLY A 106 11.52 -17.98 5.96
CA GLY A 106 11.89 -18.30 4.59
C GLY A 106 11.45 -17.24 3.60
N LYS A 107 11.11 -17.69 2.39
CA LYS A 107 10.82 -16.78 1.28
C LYS A 107 9.79 -17.37 0.32
N ILE A 108 8.85 -16.55 -0.14
CA ILE A 108 7.98 -16.87 -1.28
C ILE A 108 8.35 -15.94 -2.44
N ILE A 109 8.52 -16.51 -3.64
CA ILE A 109 8.72 -15.79 -4.90
C ILE A 109 7.50 -16.02 -5.77
N VAL A 110 6.81 -14.96 -6.17
CA VAL A 110 5.71 -15.03 -7.14
C VAL A 110 6.22 -14.55 -8.50
N THR A 111 6.37 -15.49 -9.43
CA THR A 111 7.07 -15.27 -10.70
C THR A 111 6.17 -14.77 -11.83
N GLY A 112 4.85 -14.90 -11.69
CA GLY A 112 3.90 -14.41 -12.68
C GLY A 112 3.72 -12.89 -12.64
N GLY A 113 3.50 -12.27 -13.81
CA GLY A 113 3.12 -10.85 -13.96
C GLY A 113 1.62 -10.61 -14.02
N GLY A 114 1.19 -9.36 -13.86
CA GLY A 114 -0.22 -8.97 -13.86
C GLY A 114 -0.96 -9.49 -12.62
N ASP A 115 -2.16 -10.00 -12.85
CA ASP A 115 -3.10 -10.62 -11.90
C ASP A 115 -2.59 -11.91 -11.20
N ASN A 116 -1.28 -12.17 -11.19
CA ASN A 116 -0.71 -13.37 -10.61
C ASN A 116 -0.43 -13.25 -9.11
N PHE A 117 -0.44 -12.03 -8.55
CA PHE A 117 -0.49 -11.81 -7.10
C PHE A 117 -1.72 -10.97 -6.76
N GLN A 118 -2.67 -11.56 -6.03
CA GLN A 118 -3.92 -10.88 -5.67
C GLN A 118 -4.34 -11.26 -4.25
N ILE A 119 -4.66 -10.24 -3.44
CA ILE A 119 -5.29 -10.40 -2.14
C ILE A 119 -6.73 -9.89 -2.25
N ALA A 120 -7.68 -10.67 -1.74
CA ALA A 120 -9.12 -10.42 -1.84
C ALA A 120 -9.59 -10.23 -3.28
N ARG A 121 -9.41 -11.28 -4.09
CA ARG A 121 -9.72 -11.24 -5.53
C ARG A 121 -11.22 -11.30 -5.80
N ALA A 122 -11.96 -12.05 -5.00
CA ALA A 122 -13.39 -12.27 -5.18
C ALA A 122 -14.18 -11.65 -4.03
N ARG A 123 -15.51 -11.55 -4.18
CA ARG A 123 -16.43 -10.97 -3.19
C ARG A 123 -17.19 -12.11 -2.49
N GLY A 124 -17.84 -11.78 -1.39
CA GLY A 124 -18.93 -12.57 -0.86
C GLY A 124 -20.08 -13.00 -1.77
N ALA A 125 -20.86 -14.00 -1.37
CA ALA A 125 -22.13 -14.27 -2.03
C ALA A 125 -23.04 -13.03 -1.96
N VAL A 126 -23.62 -12.63 -3.09
CA VAL A 126 -24.61 -11.52 -3.19
C VAL A 126 -25.75 -11.65 -2.18
N VAL A 127 -25.95 -12.84 -1.61
CA VAL A 127 -26.88 -13.12 -0.53
C VAL A 127 -26.18 -13.96 0.55
N GLY A 128 -25.72 -13.28 1.61
CA GLY A 128 -25.20 -13.89 2.85
C GLY A 128 -23.69 -13.77 3.01
N ASP A 129 -23.29 -13.15 4.12
CA ASP A 129 -22.03 -13.02 4.89
C ASP A 129 -20.80 -13.93 4.59
N ALA A 130 -20.62 -14.49 3.40
CA ALA A 130 -19.28 -14.86 2.99
C ALA A 130 -18.59 -13.56 2.64
N ASP A 131 -17.44 -13.24 3.23
CA ASP A 131 -16.55 -12.21 2.75
C ASP A 131 -15.47 -12.91 1.90
N GLY A 132 -14.94 -12.22 0.90
CA GLY A 132 -13.84 -12.69 0.07
C GLY A 132 -12.49 -12.19 0.57
N ASP A 133 -12.35 -11.99 1.88
CA ASP A 133 -11.25 -11.24 2.45
C ASP A 133 -9.94 -12.01 2.32
N GLY A 134 -8.88 -11.26 2.09
CA GLY A 134 -7.55 -11.82 1.98
C GLY A 134 -6.62 -11.17 2.98
N LEU A 135 -5.90 -11.99 3.74
CA LEU A 135 -4.87 -11.51 4.64
C LEU A 135 -3.55 -12.23 4.37
N ILE A 136 -2.49 -11.45 4.18
CA ILE A 136 -1.12 -11.95 4.23
C ILE A 136 -0.38 -11.22 5.35
N VAL A 137 0.13 -11.97 6.32
CA VAL A 137 0.97 -11.46 7.42
C VAL A 137 2.39 -11.95 7.20
N ILE A 138 3.35 -11.02 7.20
CA ILE A 138 4.77 -11.32 6.99
C ILE A 138 5.56 -10.95 8.24
N THR A 139 6.28 -11.93 8.79
CA THR A 139 7.12 -11.76 9.97
C THR A 139 8.39 -12.58 9.81
N ASN A 140 9.57 -11.94 9.90
CA ASN A 140 10.88 -12.58 9.73
C ASN A 140 11.03 -13.40 8.44
N ALA A 141 10.41 -12.94 7.36
CA ALA A 141 10.34 -13.65 6.10
C ALA A 141 10.20 -12.68 4.92
N ASP A 142 10.40 -13.22 3.71
CA ASP A 142 10.50 -12.43 2.49
C ASP A 142 9.40 -12.83 1.48
N LEU A 143 8.69 -11.85 0.94
CA LEU A 143 7.83 -11.98 -0.23
C LEU A 143 8.47 -11.21 -1.39
N GLU A 144 8.88 -11.94 -2.43
CA GLU A 144 9.42 -11.37 -3.64
C GLU A 144 8.40 -11.47 -4.78
N ILE A 145 8.13 -10.34 -5.44
CA ILE A 145 7.23 -10.29 -6.60
C ILE A 145 8.05 -10.01 -7.85
N SER A 146 8.11 -10.97 -8.78
CA SER A 146 8.81 -10.78 -10.06
C SER A 146 7.95 -10.07 -11.10
N GLY A 147 6.63 -10.09 -10.94
CA GLY A 147 5.65 -9.54 -11.86
C GLY A 147 5.23 -8.09 -11.58
N SER A 148 4.82 -7.36 -12.62
CA SER A 148 4.18 -6.05 -12.45
C SER A 148 2.69 -6.20 -12.12
N ASP A 149 2.08 -5.18 -11.50
CA ASP A 149 0.67 -5.13 -11.12
C ASP A 149 0.20 -6.14 -10.03
N PRO A 150 0.98 -6.40 -8.95
CA PRO A 150 0.41 -7.03 -7.76
C PRO A 150 -0.67 -6.12 -7.14
N ILE A 151 -1.76 -6.75 -6.69
CA ILE A 151 -2.96 -6.06 -6.20
C ILE A 151 -3.29 -6.51 -4.78
N VAL A 152 -3.57 -5.54 -3.92
CA VAL A 152 -4.15 -5.75 -2.59
C VAL A 152 -5.53 -5.12 -2.56
N GLY A 153 -6.58 -5.90 -2.29
CA GLY A 153 -7.97 -5.44 -2.30
C GLY A 153 -8.54 -5.31 -3.71
N THR A 154 -8.63 -6.42 -4.44
CA THR A 154 -9.12 -6.38 -5.84
C THR A 154 -10.64 -6.24 -5.93
N ARG A 155 -11.39 -6.92 -5.06
CA ARG A 155 -12.87 -6.88 -5.06
C ARG A 155 -13.47 -6.81 -3.67
N ASP A 156 -12.72 -7.22 -2.65
CA ASP A 156 -13.12 -7.21 -1.24
C ASP A 156 -11.97 -6.69 -0.36
N HIS A 157 -12.00 -6.93 0.96
CA HIS A 157 -10.95 -6.44 1.86
C HIS A 157 -9.67 -7.27 1.77
N GLY A 158 -8.67 -6.69 1.10
CA GLY A 158 -7.32 -7.24 1.05
C GLY A 158 -6.39 -6.51 2.01
N VAL A 159 -5.66 -7.27 2.81
CA VAL A 159 -4.64 -6.77 3.72
C VAL A 159 -3.30 -7.45 3.45
N LEU A 160 -2.29 -6.63 3.17
CA LEU A 160 -0.89 -7.02 3.21
C LEU A 160 -0.24 -6.38 4.43
N ASP A 161 -0.02 -7.18 5.46
CA ASP A 161 0.61 -6.80 6.71
C ASP A 161 2.09 -7.21 6.71
N VAL A 162 2.98 -6.22 6.71
CA VAL A 162 4.43 -6.37 6.74
C VAL A 162 4.95 -5.94 8.10
N GLY A 163 4.91 -6.87 9.04
CA GLY A 163 5.32 -6.69 10.42
C GLY A 163 6.79 -7.05 10.69
N LEU A 164 7.04 -7.62 11.87
CA LEU A 164 8.39 -7.77 12.45
C LEU A 164 9.43 -8.35 11.50
N ASN A 165 10.38 -7.51 11.05
CA ASN A 165 11.44 -7.86 10.08
C ASN A 165 10.95 -8.50 8.76
N GLY A 166 9.66 -8.38 8.45
CA GLY A 166 9.09 -8.84 7.20
C GLY A 166 9.61 -8.02 6.03
N LYS A 167 9.73 -8.63 4.86
CA LYS A 167 10.17 -7.92 3.65
C LYS A 167 9.27 -8.23 2.48
N VAL A 168 8.81 -7.19 1.81
CA VAL A 168 8.16 -7.27 0.51
C VAL A 168 8.98 -6.47 -0.47
N TYR A 169 9.35 -7.07 -1.59
CA TYR A 169 10.13 -6.36 -2.59
C TYR A 169 9.95 -6.94 -3.99
N ASN A 170 10.19 -6.11 -5.00
CA ASN A 170 10.23 -6.56 -6.38
C ASN A 170 11.53 -7.30 -6.68
N THR A 171 11.47 -8.35 -7.53
CA THR A 171 12.69 -8.99 -8.04
C THR A 171 13.64 -7.93 -8.61
N PRO A 172 14.92 -7.91 -8.20
CA PRO A 172 15.87 -6.90 -8.65
C PRO A 172 15.96 -6.82 -10.19
N GLY A 173 15.86 -5.60 -10.72
CA GLY A 173 15.86 -5.34 -12.17
C GLY A 173 14.46 -5.32 -12.80
N ASN A 174 13.40 -5.61 -12.04
CA ASN A 174 12.02 -5.44 -12.48
C ASN A 174 11.39 -4.21 -11.82
N ASP A 175 11.02 -3.23 -12.63
CA ASP A 175 10.25 -2.07 -12.20
C ASP A 175 8.76 -2.43 -12.20
N ASN A 176 8.24 -2.84 -11.04
CA ASN A 176 6.82 -3.16 -10.87
C ASN A 176 6.09 -2.03 -10.17
N TYR A 177 4.89 -1.74 -10.66
CA TYR A 177 3.93 -0.90 -9.94
C TYR A 177 2.93 -1.77 -9.16
N TRP A 178 2.55 -1.33 -7.96
CA TRP A 178 1.58 -1.97 -7.08
C TRP A 178 0.25 -1.23 -7.10
N ARG A 179 -0.86 -1.92 -6.81
CA ARG A 179 -2.18 -1.30 -6.60
C ARG A 179 -2.77 -1.68 -5.25
N LEU A 180 -3.22 -0.66 -4.51
CA LEU A 180 -4.00 -0.80 -3.28
C LEU A 180 -5.42 -0.32 -3.58
N GLY A 181 -6.37 -1.24 -3.61
CA GLY A 181 -7.69 -1.02 -4.20
C GLY A 181 -7.59 -1.05 -5.73
N ASN A 182 -8.35 -1.94 -6.37
CA ASN A 182 -8.39 -2.04 -7.84
C ASN A 182 -9.76 -2.48 -8.36
N TYR A 183 -9.96 -2.34 -9.67
CA TYR A 183 -11.22 -2.35 -10.42
C TYR A 183 -11.97 -3.69 -10.60
N GLY A 184 -13.30 -3.54 -10.75
CA GLY A 184 -14.17 -4.21 -11.73
C GLY A 184 -15.37 -3.30 -12.03
N PRO A 185 -16.05 -3.34 -13.21
CA PRO A 185 -17.21 -2.49 -13.47
C PRO A 185 -18.23 -2.65 -12.35
N SER A 186 -18.87 -1.56 -11.91
CA SER A 186 -19.93 -1.59 -10.92
C SER A 186 -21.06 -2.50 -11.41
N VAL A 187 -21.04 -3.79 -11.06
CA VAL A 187 -22.18 -4.67 -11.29
C VAL A 187 -23.15 -4.43 -10.13
N ASP A 188 -23.79 -3.26 -10.15
CA ASP A 188 -25.05 -2.91 -9.48
C ASP A 188 -25.24 -3.24 -7.98
N ALA A 189 -24.19 -3.54 -7.19
CA ALA A 189 -24.38 -3.98 -5.80
C ALA A 189 -23.17 -3.84 -4.83
N GLY A 190 -22.42 -2.73 -4.84
CA GLY A 190 -21.54 -2.37 -3.72
C GLY A 190 -20.28 -3.24 -3.54
N LEU A 191 -19.42 -3.33 -4.56
CA LEU A 191 -18.07 -3.87 -4.37
C LEU A 191 -17.22 -2.86 -3.60
N GLU A 192 -16.51 -3.31 -2.58
CA GLU A 192 -15.73 -2.42 -1.72
C GLU A 192 -14.29 -2.24 -2.23
N GLY A 193 -13.67 -3.31 -2.74
CA GLY A 193 -12.31 -3.24 -3.32
C GLY A 193 -11.33 -2.54 -2.37
N ASN A 194 -11.32 -2.92 -1.10
CA ASN A 194 -10.60 -2.23 -0.04
C ASN A 194 -9.19 -2.81 0.10
N GLY A 195 -8.16 -2.08 -0.30
CA GLY A 195 -6.77 -2.52 -0.19
C GLY A 195 -6.02 -1.82 0.93
N LEU A 196 -5.49 -2.57 1.90
CA LEU A 196 -4.60 -2.05 2.94
C LEU A 196 -3.19 -2.65 2.81
N LEU A 197 -2.19 -1.79 2.69
CA LEU A 197 -0.80 -2.12 2.96
C LEU A 197 -0.41 -1.52 4.32
N ASP A 198 -0.17 -2.37 5.31
CA ASP A 198 0.32 -1.97 6.64
C ASP A 198 1.78 -2.39 6.79
N VAL A 199 2.66 -1.45 7.13
CA VAL A 199 4.10 -1.70 7.30
C VAL A 199 4.54 -1.17 8.66
N HIS A 200 4.95 -2.08 9.55
CA HIS A 200 5.28 -1.76 10.94
C HIS A 200 6.37 -2.66 11.52
N ASP A 201 6.80 -2.42 12.76
CA ASP A 201 7.76 -3.25 13.50
C ASP A 201 9.05 -3.63 12.74
N ASN A 202 9.69 -2.70 12.03
CA ASN A 202 10.89 -2.95 11.21
C ASN A 202 10.62 -3.83 9.97
N GLY A 203 9.36 -3.95 9.56
CA GLY A 203 8.95 -4.42 8.26
C GLY A 203 9.39 -3.48 7.15
N THR A 204 9.69 -4.04 5.97
CA THR A 204 10.15 -3.26 4.82
C THR A 204 9.36 -3.60 3.56
N PHE A 205 8.92 -2.57 2.86
CA PHE A 205 8.28 -2.69 1.55
C PHE A 205 9.05 -1.87 0.53
N ASN A 206 9.45 -2.48 -0.59
CA ASN A 206 10.17 -1.83 -1.68
C ASN A 206 9.47 -2.06 -3.02
N ALA A 207 9.13 -0.96 -3.71
CA ALA A 207 8.52 -1.04 -5.04
C ALA A 207 9.04 0.08 -5.96
N HIS A 208 8.64 0.04 -7.24
CA HIS A 208 8.89 1.16 -8.14
C HIS A 208 7.81 2.24 -7.94
N VAL A 209 6.55 1.92 -8.20
CA VAL A 209 5.40 2.83 -8.05
C VAL A 209 4.33 2.16 -7.21
N ILE A 210 3.54 2.94 -6.49
CA ILE A 210 2.28 2.46 -5.88
C ILE A 210 1.12 3.37 -6.29
N PHE A 211 0.02 2.75 -6.70
CA PHE A 211 -1.27 3.39 -6.91
C PHE A 211 -2.18 3.07 -5.73
N ILE A 212 -2.85 4.07 -5.18
CA ILE A 212 -3.71 3.93 -4.01
C ILE A 212 -5.10 4.47 -4.34
N GLY A 213 -6.13 3.66 -4.13
CA GLY A 213 -7.52 4.00 -4.41
C GLY A 213 -7.76 4.26 -5.89
N ASP A 214 -7.29 3.36 -6.76
CA ASP A 214 -7.50 3.50 -8.21
C ASP A 214 -8.98 3.24 -8.55
N ARG A 215 -9.58 4.14 -9.34
CA ARG A 215 -11.00 4.07 -9.77
C ARG A 215 -12.02 4.23 -8.64
N ASP A 216 -13.01 3.36 -8.55
CA ASP A 216 -14.09 3.34 -7.53
C ASP A 216 -13.68 2.60 -6.23
N SER A 217 -12.41 2.25 -6.05
CA SER A 217 -11.92 1.46 -4.91
C SER A 217 -11.43 2.32 -3.74
N THR A 218 -11.31 1.71 -2.55
CA THR A 218 -10.63 2.34 -1.41
C THR A 218 -9.25 1.72 -1.19
N GLY A 219 -8.22 2.57 -1.12
CA GLY A 219 -6.85 2.15 -0.82
C GLY A 219 -6.30 2.86 0.42
N GLU A 220 -5.59 2.13 1.26
CA GLU A 220 -4.86 2.67 2.40
C GLU A 220 -3.41 2.18 2.41
N LEU A 221 -2.47 3.12 2.50
CA LEU A 221 -1.09 2.87 2.87
C LEU A 221 -0.87 3.35 4.30
N ARG A 222 -0.48 2.44 5.20
CA ARG A 222 -0.12 2.76 6.58
C ARG A 222 1.33 2.40 6.84
N VAL A 223 2.07 3.36 7.40
CA VAL A 223 3.46 3.16 7.84
C VAL A 223 3.57 3.56 9.30
N SER A 224 3.95 2.62 10.16
CA SER A 224 3.95 2.78 11.61
C SER A 224 5.25 2.33 12.23
N ASP A 225 5.50 2.77 13.46
CA ASP A 225 6.64 2.34 14.29
C ASP A 225 7.97 2.46 13.55
N THR A 226 8.70 1.37 13.32
CA THR A 226 9.96 1.35 12.57
C THR A 226 9.80 0.80 11.16
N GLY A 227 8.55 0.72 10.67
CA GLY A 227 8.23 0.28 9.32
C GLY A 227 8.80 1.21 8.24
N SER A 228 9.21 0.62 7.12
CA SER A 228 9.87 1.34 6.03
C SER A 228 9.27 1.02 4.67
N VAL A 229 8.80 2.04 3.96
CA VAL A 229 8.34 1.98 2.57
C VAL A 229 9.28 2.81 1.69
N VAL A 230 9.86 2.18 0.68
CA VAL A 230 10.74 2.84 -0.29
C VAL A 230 10.22 2.61 -1.70
N LEU A 231 9.89 3.71 -2.38
CA LEU A 231 9.49 3.72 -3.77
C LEU A 231 10.61 4.37 -4.60
N THR A 232 11.10 3.67 -5.61
CA THR A 232 12.11 4.23 -6.53
C THR A 232 11.50 5.16 -7.59
N GLY A 233 10.18 5.12 -7.74
CA GLY A 233 9.36 5.97 -8.59
C GLY A 233 8.26 6.66 -7.76
N ASN A 234 7.05 6.75 -8.30
CA ASN A 234 6.02 7.65 -7.76
C ASN A 234 5.16 7.00 -6.66
N LEU A 235 4.76 7.82 -5.69
CA LEU A 235 3.58 7.61 -4.85
C LEU A 235 2.39 8.27 -5.55
N VAL A 236 1.40 7.46 -5.99
CA VAL A 236 0.27 7.94 -6.79
C VAL A 236 -1.03 7.64 -6.06
N ALA A 237 -1.42 8.52 -5.15
CA ALA A 237 -2.69 8.40 -4.43
C ALA A 237 -3.78 9.13 -5.22
N ARG A 238 -4.73 8.36 -5.77
CA ARG A 238 -5.73 8.80 -6.76
C ARG A 238 -5.12 9.59 -7.93
N PRO A 239 -4.69 8.93 -9.02
CA PRO A 239 -4.46 9.65 -10.27
C PRO A 239 -5.78 10.33 -10.70
N SER A 240 -5.74 11.49 -11.36
CA SER A 240 -6.96 12.25 -11.69
C SER A 240 -7.77 11.64 -12.85
N GLY A 241 -9.08 11.90 -12.84
CA GLY A 241 -10.00 11.50 -13.93
C GLY A 241 -10.72 10.17 -13.70
N PHE A 242 -10.89 9.75 -12.45
CA PHE A 242 -11.48 8.48 -12.06
C PHE A 242 -12.80 8.66 -11.30
N GLU A 243 -13.58 7.58 -11.21
CA GLU A 243 -14.98 7.61 -10.75
C GLU A 243 -15.16 8.17 -9.31
N ALA A 244 -16.37 8.64 -9.00
CA ALA A 244 -16.64 9.46 -7.81
C ALA A 244 -16.65 8.69 -6.48
N GLY A 245 -16.63 7.34 -6.49
CA GLY A 245 -16.80 6.50 -5.31
C GLY A 245 -15.52 6.13 -4.56
N GLY A 246 -14.35 6.18 -5.21
CA GLY A 246 -13.09 5.71 -4.61
C GLY A 246 -12.47 6.68 -3.61
N SER A 247 -11.67 6.16 -2.67
CA SER A 247 -10.92 6.95 -1.69
C SER A 247 -9.49 6.45 -1.51
N ALA A 248 -8.55 7.35 -1.24
CA ALA A 248 -7.18 6.98 -0.94
C ALA A 248 -6.74 7.60 0.39
N LYS A 249 -6.02 6.81 1.18
CA LYS A 249 -5.46 7.24 2.45
C LYS A 249 -3.98 6.90 2.53
N VAL A 250 -3.17 7.86 2.96
CA VAL A 250 -1.76 7.65 3.33
C VAL A 250 -1.59 8.07 4.77
N GLN A 251 -1.16 7.15 5.61
CA GLN A 251 -1.04 7.34 7.05
C GLN A 251 0.40 7.11 7.53
N MET A 252 0.95 8.12 8.21
CA MET A 252 2.23 8.06 8.91
C MET A 252 2.00 8.09 10.42
N ASN A 253 2.42 7.04 11.13
CA ASN A 253 2.23 6.90 12.57
C ASN A 253 3.57 6.91 13.30
N GLY A 254 3.77 7.92 14.15
CA GLY A 254 5.00 8.11 14.93
C GLY A 254 6.16 8.70 14.14
N ALA A 255 7.27 8.93 14.82
CA ALA A 255 8.44 9.64 14.30
C ALA A 255 9.50 8.74 13.67
N THR A 256 9.36 7.43 13.83
CA THR A 256 10.36 6.45 13.37
C THR A 256 9.97 5.73 12.08
N ALA A 257 8.73 5.93 11.60
CA ALA A 257 8.27 5.40 10.33
C ALA A 257 9.01 6.08 9.18
N THR A 258 9.24 5.37 8.08
CA THR A 258 9.87 5.98 6.90
C THR A 258 9.10 5.67 5.64
N LEU A 259 8.68 6.71 4.93
CA LEU A 259 8.12 6.62 3.59
C LEU A 259 8.92 7.55 2.69
N SER A 260 9.54 6.98 1.65
CA SER A 260 10.25 7.75 0.62
C SER A 260 9.79 7.38 -0.77
N ALA A 261 9.60 8.37 -1.64
CA ALA A 261 9.31 8.19 -3.05
C ALA A 261 10.09 9.18 -3.93
N PHE A 262 10.11 8.94 -5.23
CA PHE A 262 10.67 9.89 -6.19
C PHE A 262 9.78 11.14 -6.29
N ASN A 263 8.49 10.93 -6.59
CA ASN A 263 7.47 11.98 -6.70
C ASN A 263 6.21 11.62 -5.93
N LEU A 264 5.45 12.65 -5.55
CA LEU A 264 4.06 12.52 -5.13
C LEU A 264 3.14 13.10 -6.21
N GLU A 265 2.20 12.28 -6.67
CA GLU A 265 1.15 12.66 -7.62
C GLU A 265 -0.20 12.38 -6.99
N SER A 266 -0.92 13.43 -6.60
CA SER A 266 -2.21 13.28 -5.96
C SER A 266 -3.11 14.48 -6.24
N GLU A 267 -4.20 14.22 -6.96
CA GLU A 267 -5.18 15.21 -7.34
C GLU A 267 -6.57 14.62 -7.15
N SER A 268 -7.42 15.32 -6.40
CA SER A 268 -8.85 14.99 -6.30
C SER A 268 -9.67 16.05 -7.02
N LEU A 269 -10.51 15.66 -7.97
CA LEU A 269 -11.36 16.59 -8.70
C LEU A 269 -12.59 17.00 -7.88
N VAL A 270 -13.28 18.05 -8.32
CA VAL A 270 -14.52 18.49 -7.68
C VAL A 270 -15.58 17.38 -7.81
N GLY A 271 -16.12 16.93 -6.68
CA GLY A 271 -17.15 15.88 -6.63
C GLY A 271 -16.59 14.48 -6.34
N GLU A 272 -15.28 14.33 -6.28
CA GLU A 272 -14.60 13.12 -5.82
C GLU A 272 -14.38 13.13 -4.30
N VAL A 273 -14.29 11.96 -3.66
CA VAL A 273 -13.79 11.86 -2.29
C VAL A 273 -12.31 12.24 -2.27
N PRO A 274 -11.90 13.27 -1.50
CA PRO A 274 -10.52 13.70 -1.45
C PRO A 274 -9.57 12.62 -0.94
N THR A 275 -8.35 12.58 -1.47
CA THR A 275 -7.28 11.78 -0.86
C THR A 275 -6.94 12.35 0.52
N LEU A 276 -6.85 11.47 1.52
CA LEU A 276 -6.51 11.81 2.90
C LEU A 276 -5.05 11.51 3.20
N TYR A 277 -4.32 12.53 3.66
CA TYR A 277 -3.00 12.37 4.27
C TYR A 277 -3.12 12.55 5.77
N GLU A 278 -2.78 11.52 6.54
CA GLU A 278 -2.92 11.51 7.99
C GLU A 278 -1.56 11.33 8.67
N PHE A 279 -1.24 12.23 9.60
CA PHE A 279 -0.03 12.19 10.41
C PHE A 279 -0.41 12.06 11.88
N ASN A 280 -0.12 10.91 12.49
CA ASN A 280 -0.41 10.65 13.90
C ASN A 280 0.86 10.72 14.74
N ALA A 281 0.96 11.78 15.55
CA ALA A 281 2.14 12.03 16.36
C ALA A 281 2.22 11.07 17.55
N ASP A 282 3.39 10.44 17.70
CA ASP A 282 3.74 9.76 18.93
C ASP A 282 4.09 10.78 20.04
N SER A 283 4.10 10.29 21.29
CA SER A 283 4.31 11.15 22.45
C SER A 283 5.74 11.65 22.66
N LEU A 284 6.71 11.10 21.94
CA LEU A 284 8.14 11.28 22.25
C LEU A 284 8.83 12.18 21.25
N LEU A 285 8.58 11.96 19.97
CA LEU A 285 9.33 12.52 18.85
C LEU A 285 8.42 13.12 17.76
N GLY A 286 7.11 12.88 17.82
CA GLY A 286 6.14 13.49 16.92
C GLY A 286 5.81 12.60 15.72
N VAL A 287 5.98 13.12 14.50
CA VAL A 287 5.74 12.39 13.24
C VAL A 287 6.94 12.44 12.33
N SER A 288 7.09 11.40 11.51
CA SER A 288 8.03 11.36 10.40
C SER A 288 7.44 12.00 9.15
N ALA A 289 8.24 12.79 8.44
CA ALA A 289 7.85 13.34 7.16
C ALA A 289 7.86 12.27 6.04
N ILE A 290 7.00 12.46 5.04
CA ILE A 290 7.11 11.75 3.76
C ILE A 290 8.23 12.40 2.95
N LYS A 291 9.24 11.61 2.57
CA LYS A 291 10.43 12.10 1.85
C LYS A 291 10.24 11.97 0.34
N LEU A 292 10.43 13.06 -0.39
CA LEU A 292 10.22 13.12 -1.83
C LEU A 292 11.46 13.69 -2.51
N GLN A 293 11.91 13.04 -3.58
CA GLN A 293 13.16 13.43 -4.25
C GLN A 293 12.97 14.60 -5.23
N ASP A 294 11.87 14.63 -5.98
CA ASP A 294 11.68 15.61 -7.05
C ASP A 294 10.51 16.56 -6.76
N ALA A 295 9.26 16.15 -6.87
CA ALA A 295 8.11 17.05 -6.77
C ALA A 295 6.98 16.56 -5.85
N ILE A 296 6.27 17.54 -5.27
CA ILE A 296 5.06 17.33 -4.48
C ILE A 296 3.87 17.92 -5.24
N ASN A 297 3.08 17.07 -5.91
CA ASN A 297 1.85 17.49 -6.56
C ASN A 297 0.65 17.10 -5.70
N ILE A 298 0.03 18.08 -5.03
CA ILE A 298 -1.11 17.89 -4.14
C ILE A 298 -2.18 18.91 -4.50
N THR A 299 -3.31 18.45 -5.05
CA THR A 299 -4.43 19.33 -5.40
C THR A 299 -5.73 18.81 -4.80
N ASN A 300 -6.36 19.66 -3.97
CA ASN A 300 -7.70 19.43 -3.43
C ASN A 300 -7.83 18.16 -2.54
N ASN A 301 -6.73 17.80 -1.88
CA ASN A 301 -6.66 16.70 -0.91
C ASN A 301 -6.95 17.18 0.52
N GLU A 302 -7.14 16.26 1.46
CA GLU A 302 -7.31 16.54 2.89
C GLU A 302 -6.05 16.22 3.68
N LEU A 303 -5.73 17.09 4.64
CA LEU A 303 -4.66 16.89 5.60
C LEU A 303 -5.22 16.77 7.01
N VAL A 304 -4.90 15.68 7.70
CA VAL A 304 -5.19 15.49 9.12
C VAL A 304 -3.88 15.32 9.88
N VAL A 305 -3.70 16.12 10.94
CA VAL A 305 -2.56 15.99 11.86
C VAL A 305 -3.09 15.80 13.27
N ASN A 306 -2.79 14.66 13.86
CA ASN A 306 -3.19 14.30 15.20
C ASN A 306 -2.03 14.50 16.18
N LEU A 307 -2.18 15.50 17.03
CA LEU A 307 -1.22 15.94 18.04
C LEU A 307 -1.70 15.63 19.47
N ASN A 308 -2.70 14.76 19.65
CA ASN A 308 -3.27 14.46 20.98
C ASN A 308 -2.22 14.03 22.00
N SER A 309 -1.18 13.34 21.54
CA SER A 309 -0.07 12.87 22.36
C SER A 309 1.17 13.75 22.28
N PHE A 310 1.20 14.78 21.41
CA PHE A 310 2.39 15.56 21.09
C PHE A 310 2.13 17.07 21.16
N PRO A 311 2.36 17.72 22.32
CA PRO A 311 2.18 19.17 22.44
C PRO A 311 3.29 19.94 21.71
N MET A 312 2.95 20.61 20.62
CA MET A 312 3.87 21.53 19.93
C MET A 312 4.14 22.79 20.75
N ALA A 313 5.35 23.35 20.74
CA ALA A 313 5.62 24.64 21.37
C ALA A 313 5.14 25.82 20.50
N ASN A 314 4.96 27.01 21.08
CA ASN A 314 4.66 28.20 20.27
C ASN A 314 5.81 28.49 19.30
N LEU A 315 5.49 28.84 18.07
CA LEU A 315 6.44 29.10 16.97
C LEU A 315 7.25 27.87 16.52
N SER A 316 6.97 26.67 17.02
CA SER A 316 7.58 25.44 16.50
C SER A 316 6.87 24.99 15.23
N SER A 317 7.59 24.23 14.40
CA SER A 317 7.07 23.54 13.24
C SER A 317 7.29 22.03 13.34
N ILE A 318 6.47 21.28 12.62
CA ILE A 318 6.66 19.86 12.31
C ILE A 318 6.75 19.76 10.79
N LEU A 319 7.76 19.03 10.30
CA LEU A 319 7.90 18.70 8.88
C LEU A 319 6.97 17.52 8.56
N LEU A 320 6.07 17.69 7.60
CA LEU A 320 5.12 16.66 7.16
C LEU A 320 5.53 16.04 5.83
N PHE A 321 6.04 16.88 4.93
CA PHE A 321 6.61 16.47 3.65
C PHE A 321 7.99 17.14 3.51
N ASP A 322 9.00 16.32 3.24
CA ASP A 322 10.41 16.67 3.14
C ASP A 322 10.82 16.58 1.66
N GLY A 323 10.99 17.73 1.02
CA GLY A 323 11.40 17.82 -0.38
C GLY A 323 12.93 17.86 -0.50
N ASP A 324 13.50 17.05 -1.38
CA ASP A 324 14.94 17.10 -1.64
C ASP A 324 15.31 18.33 -2.49
N GLN A 325 15.99 19.27 -1.84
CA GLN A 325 16.53 20.49 -2.46
C GLN A 325 17.57 20.23 -3.56
N SER A 326 18.08 19.01 -3.68
CA SER A 326 19.13 18.67 -4.64
C SER A 326 18.62 18.62 -6.08
N LEU A 327 17.32 18.42 -6.30
CA LEU A 327 16.68 18.39 -7.61
C LEU A 327 15.94 19.70 -7.91
N VAL A 328 16.04 20.16 -9.16
CA VAL A 328 15.46 21.44 -9.64
C VAL A 328 13.92 21.48 -9.48
N GLY A 329 13.29 20.30 -9.35
CA GLY A 329 11.86 20.12 -9.20
C GLY A 329 11.32 20.19 -7.77
N GLY A 330 12.18 20.33 -6.74
CA GLY A 330 11.89 20.41 -5.29
C GLY A 330 10.89 21.50 -4.90
N LYS A 331 9.67 21.39 -5.41
CA LYS A 331 8.62 22.40 -5.39
C LYS A 331 7.33 21.73 -5.00
N VAL A 332 6.50 22.52 -4.33
CA VAL A 332 5.15 22.11 -3.99
C VAL A 332 4.19 22.72 -4.99
N PHE A 333 3.47 21.87 -5.71
CA PHE A 333 2.44 22.24 -6.65
C PHE A 333 1.07 21.94 -6.05
N GLY A 334 0.26 22.99 -5.89
CA GLY A 334 -1.08 22.91 -5.33
C GLY A 334 -1.11 23.09 -3.80
N THR A 335 -2.27 22.81 -3.21
CA THR A 335 -2.57 22.97 -1.78
C THR A 335 -3.62 21.98 -1.34
N PHE A 336 -3.62 21.65 -0.05
CA PHE A 336 -4.73 20.95 0.60
C PHE A 336 -6.02 21.77 0.53
N ALA A 337 -7.15 21.10 0.28
CA ALA A 337 -8.49 21.68 0.36
C ALA A 337 -8.90 22.00 1.79
N SER A 338 -8.53 21.11 2.71
CA SER A 338 -8.82 21.26 4.13
C SER A 338 -7.63 20.80 4.98
N THR A 339 -7.54 21.35 6.18
CA THR A 339 -6.58 20.90 7.18
C THR A 339 -7.27 20.80 8.52
N THR A 340 -7.21 19.63 9.13
CA THR A 340 -7.72 19.38 10.47
C THR A 340 -6.56 19.04 11.39
N VAL A 341 -6.42 19.79 12.48
CA VAL A 341 -5.45 19.50 13.54
C VAL A 341 -6.23 19.12 14.79
N SER A 342 -6.01 17.91 15.29
CA SER A 342 -6.58 17.43 16.55
C SER A 342 -5.50 17.39 17.63
N GLY A 343 -5.89 17.63 18.88
CA GLY A 343 -4.94 17.68 19.99
C GLY A 343 -4.15 18.99 20.10
N GLY A 344 -3.79 19.36 21.32
CA GLY A 344 -3.07 20.60 21.62
C GLY A 344 -3.97 21.83 21.76
N ALA A 345 -3.55 22.94 21.14
CA ALA A 345 -4.20 24.25 21.23
C ALA A 345 -5.43 24.36 20.32
N LEU A 346 -6.18 25.48 20.36
CA LEU A 346 -7.32 25.67 19.44
C LEU A 346 -6.85 25.59 17.98
N GLY A 347 -7.62 24.94 17.10
CA GLY A 347 -7.24 24.72 15.69
C GLY A 347 -6.79 26.00 14.94
N ALA A 348 -7.33 27.16 15.31
CA ALA A 348 -6.94 28.47 14.78
C ALA A 348 -5.48 28.89 15.08
N GLN A 349 -4.76 28.12 15.90
CA GLN A 349 -3.35 28.34 16.25
C GLN A 349 -2.38 27.50 15.42
N TYR A 350 -2.87 26.85 14.38
CA TYR A 350 -2.03 26.09 13.47
C TYR A 350 -2.18 26.59 12.04
N SER A 351 -1.09 26.57 11.29
CA SER A 351 -1.04 26.97 9.90
C SER A 351 -0.16 26.01 9.11
N VAL A 352 -0.62 25.62 7.93
CA VAL A 352 0.21 24.86 6.98
C VAL A 352 1.06 25.85 6.19
N VAL A 353 2.37 25.63 6.22
CA VAL A 353 3.36 26.44 5.51
C VAL A 353 3.90 25.61 4.37
N TYR A 354 3.84 26.18 3.16
CA TYR A 354 4.41 25.61 1.95
C TYR A 354 5.74 26.34 1.67
N ASP A 355 6.86 25.72 2.03
CA ASP A 355 8.18 26.30 1.79
C ASP A 355 8.63 25.97 0.35
N GLN A 356 8.27 26.86 -0.57
CA GLN A 356 8.61 26.73 -1.99
C GLN A 356 10.11 26.84 -2.29
N ALA A 357 10.93 27.33 -1.36
CA ALA A 357 12.37 27.41 -1.57
C ALA A 357 13.04 26.05 -1.35
N VAL A 358 12.44 25.23 -0.50
CA VAL A 358 12.97 23.93 -0.07
C VAL A 358 12.18 22.76 -0.65
N GLY A 359 10.90 22.96 -0.97
CA GLY A 359 9.98 21.90 -1.37
C GLY A 359 9.25 21.26 -0.19
N ASP A 360 9.26 21.90 0.99
CA ASP A 360 8.68 21.34 2.20
C ASP A 360 7.23 21.75 2.41
N ILE A 361 6.50 20.88 3.11
CA ILE A 361 5.22 21.22 3.73
C ILE A 361 5.33 21.01 5.23
N LEU A 362 5.08 22.06 6.00
CA LEU A 362 5.20 22.07 7.45
C LEU A 362 3.88 22.45 8.12
N LEU A 363 3.63 21.88 9.29
CA LEU A 363 2.65 22.42 10.23
C LEU A 363 3.35 23.36 11.21
N GLN A 364 2.93 24.62 11.30
CA GLN A 364 3.47 25.58 12.25
C GLN A 364 2.44 25.97 13.31
N ARG A 365 2.86 25.99 14.58
CA ARG A 365 2.06 26.53 15.68
C ARG A 365 2.27 28.04 15.80
N ILE A 366 1.23 28.83 15.59
CA ILE A 366 1.24 30.28 15.79
C ILE A 366 0.85 30.67 17.22
N PRO A 367 1.40 31.77 17.77
CA PRO A 367 1.04 32.22 19.12
C PRO A 367 -0.43 32.64 19.18
N GLU A 368 -1.03 32.60 20.39
CA GLU A 368 -2.37 33.13 20.57
C GLU A 368 -2.43 34.62 20.19
N PRO A 369 -3.57 35.10 19.63
CA PRO A 369 -3.75 36.51 19.28
C PRO A 369 -3.46 37.47 20.45
N SER A 370 -3.80 37.07 21.67
CA SER A 370 -3.51 37.78 22.92
C SER A 370 -1.99 37.94 23.16
N THR A 371 -1.22 36.92 22.80
CA THR A 371 0.24 36.88 22.95
C THR A 371 0.92 37.77 21.91
N ILE A 372 0.42 37.79 20.66
CA ILE A 372 0.87 38.70 19.61
C ILE A 372 0.65 40.16 20.03
N LEU A 373 -0.50 40.47 20.64
CA LEU A 373 -0.82 41.80 21.14
C LEU A 373 0.12 42.23 22.28
N LEU A 374 0.46 41.30 23.17
CA LEU A 374 1.39 41.55 24.28
C LEU A 374 2.82 41.80 23.77
N PHE A 375 3.29 41.02 22.79
CA PHE A 375 4.58 41.26 22.13
C PHE A 375 4.60 42.61 21.41
N GLY A 376 3.55 42.95 20.66
CA GLY A 376 3.41 44.26 20.02
C GLY A 376 3.44 45.43 21.00
N LEU A 377 2.74 45.31 22.13
CA LEU A 377 2.75 46.31 23.20
C LEU A 377 4.13 46.43 23.86
N SER A 378 4.80 45.32 24.16
CA SER A 378 6.12 45.33 24.78
C SER A 378 7.20 45.97 23.88
N LEU A 379 7.13 45.77 22.56
CA LEU A 379 7.97 46.44 21.57
C LEU A 379 7.67 47.95 21.48
N MET A 380 6.41 48.37 21.58
CA MET A 380 6.06 49.79 21.67
C MET A 380 6.55 50.44 22.97
N PHE A 381 6.49 49.75 24.11
CA PHE A 381 7.01 50.26 25.38
C PHE A 381 8.54 50.32 25.39
N ALA A 382 9.23 49.35 24.80
CA ALA A 382 10.69 49.36 24.67
C ALA A 382 11.19 50.49 23.74
N THR A 383 10.48 50.77 22.65
CA THR A 383 10.80 51.90 21.74
C THR A 383 10.46 53.26 22.37
N CYS A 384 9.40 53.36 23.18
CA CYS A 384 9.11 54.57 23.96
C CYS A 384 10.09 54.81 25.11
N ALA A 385 10.56 53.77 25.80
CA ALA A 385 11.55 53.89 26.88
C ALA A 385 12.92 54.35 26.35
N ARG A 386 13.34 53.88 25.17
CA ARG A 386 14.58 54.36 24.51
C ARG A 386 14.52 55.84 24.09
N ARG A 387 13.33 56.37 23.76
CA ARG A 387 13.16 57.81 23.45
C ARG A 387 13.18 58.73 24.67
N ARG A 388 12.95 58.20 25.88
CA ARG A 388 13.01 58.98 27.13
C ARG A 388 14.40 59.04 27.77
N GLN A 389 15.38 58.26 27.29
CA GLN A 389 16.76 58.29 27.78
C GLN A 389 17.69 59.24 26.98
N SER A 390 17.14 60.03 26.05
CA SER A 390 17.90 60.97 25.21
C SER A 390 17.56 62.45 25.46
N CYS A 391 17.06 62.81 26.64
CA CYS A 391 16.89 64.20 27.07
C CYS A 391 17.85 64.53 28.22
#